data_AF-X1HRT2-F1
#
_entry.id   AF-X1HRT2-F1
#
_cell.length_a   1.000
_cell.length_b   1.000
_cell.length_c   1.000
_cell.angle_alpha   90.00
_cell.angle_beta   90.00
_cell.angle_gamma   90.00
#
_symmetry.space_group_name_H-M   'P 1'
#
loop_
_entity.id
_entity.type
_entity.pdbx_description
1 polymer ?
#
loop_
_entity_poly.entity_id
_entity_poly.type
_entity_poly.pdbx_seq_one_letter_code
_entity_poly.pdbx_strand_id
1 'polypeptide(L)'
;MKYRNVAIIPTQTLTGAQTLTIPINLRDIISRLTLFWSVTKVKVGMSSYPHRDIQKIELVDGSDVLFSMDGGQAAALNIYDRKSQTYWNGVSINANPIQSWYSIDFGRWLFDEMLALDPSRFHNLQLKVTINPALCEVGCASGDLSLYADVFDEQVPTPSGFLMSKEHYSSITPDSNAYTYIDLPT
;
A
#
# COMPACT_ATOMS: atom_id res chain seq x y z
N MET A 1 10.26 -6.43 -23.94
CA MET A 1 8.90 -5.90 -23.70
C MET A 1 9.11 -4.54 -23.05
N LYS A 2 8.39 -3.48 -23.46
CA LYS A 2 8.68 -2.12 -22.96
C LYS A 2 8.55 -1.96 -21.44
N TYR A 3 7.67 -2.75 -20.84
CA TYR A 3 7.34 -2.73 -19.42
C TYR A 3 7.31 -4.16 -18.89
N ARG A 4 7.57 -4.33 -17.59
CA ARG A 4 7.49 -5.65 -16.93
C ARG A 4 6.93 -5.53 -15.52
N ASN A 5 6.28 -6.58 -15.06
CA ASN A 5 5.89 -6.75 -13.66
C ASN A 5 6.95 -7.61 -12.95
N VAL A 6 7.42 -7.15 -11.80
CA VAL A 6 8.51 -7.78 -11.04
C VAL A 6 8.05 -8.07 -9.63
N ALA A 7 8.16 -9.31 -9.18
CA ALA A 7 8.00 -9.62 -7.77
C ALA A 7 9.20 -9.09 -6.97
N ILE A 8 8.97 -8.16 -6.05
CA ILE A 8 10.00 -7.67 -5.11
C ILE A 8 10.16 -8.67 -3.97
N ILE A 9 9.04 -9.12 -3.40
CA ILE A 9 9.02 -10.25 -2.48
C ILE A 9 8.00 -11.27 -2.97
N PRO A 10 8.35 -12.57 -2.97
CA PRO A 10 7.38 -13.63 -3.19
C PRO A 10 6.36 -13.66 -2.05
N THR A 11 5.29 -14.42 -2.24
CA THR A 11 4.28 -14.63 -1.20
C THR A 11 4.90 -15.21 0.06
N GLN A 12 4.68 -14.52 1.18
CA GLN A 12 5.11 -14.96 2.50
C GLN A 12 3.95 -14.90 3.48
N THR A 13 3.83 -15.93 4.31
CA THR A 13 2.82 -15.99 5.36
C THR A 13 3.31 -15.23 6.59
N LEU A 14 2.49 -14.30 7.05
CA LEU A 14 2.75 -13.48 8.22
C LEU A 14 1.72 -13.80 9.31
N THR A 15 2.20 -13.91 10.55
CA THR A 15 1.39 -14.24 11.74
C THR A 15 1.44 -13.12 12.77
N GLY A 16 0.33 -12.87 13.46
CA GLY A 16 0.26 -11.84 14.49
C GLY A 16 0.52 -10.40 13.99
N ALA A 17 0.57 -9.46 14.94
CA ALA A 17 0.88 -8.06 14.65
C ALA A 17 2.39 -7.89 14.41
N GLN A 18 2.76 -7.33 13.26
CA GLN A 18 4.16 -7.11 12.90
C GLN A 18 4.34 -6.01 11.86
N THR A 19 5.55 -5.44 11.82
CA THR A 19 5.98 -4.54 10.75
C THR A 19 7.07 -5.20 9.93
N LEU A 20 6.81 -5.41 8.66
CA LEU A 20 7.77 -5.89 7.70
C LEU A 20 8.49 -4.70 7.06
N THR A 21 9.83 -4.75 6.98
CA THR A 21 10.64 -3.76 6.26
C THR A 21 11.26 -4.41 5.03
N ILE A 22 10.90 -3.94 3.85
CA ILE A 22 11.31 -4.46 2.55
C ILE A 22 12.22 -3.43 1.88
N PRO A 23 13.52 -3.72 1.67
CA PRO A 23 14.38 -2.83 0.90
C PRO A 23 14.00 -2.84 -0.59
N ILE A 24 13.93 -1.67 -1.21
CA ILE A 24 13.62 -1.53 -2.64
C ILE A 24 14.94 -1.37 -3.41
N ASN A 25 15.53 -2.51 -3.79
CA ASN A 25 16.85 -2.57 -4.45
C ASN A 25 16.77 -2.62 -5.98
N LEU A 26 15.58 -2.39 -6.56
CA LEU A 26 15.41 -2.33 -8.01
C LEU A 26 16.16 -1.13 -8.57
N ARG A 27 16.77 -1.29 -9.75
CA ARG A 27 17.41 -0.17 -10.48
C ARG A 27 16.48 0.45 -11.52
N ASP A 28 15.49 -0.31 -11.96
CA ASP A 28 14.55 0.13 -12.99
C ASP A 28 13.60 1.19 -12.44
N ILE A 29 13.19 2.10 -13.31
CA ILE A 29 12.17 3.11 -12.96
C ILE A 29 10.86 2.39 -12.66
N ILE A 30 10.25 2.72 -11.52
CA ILE A 30 9.04 2.10 -11.01
C ILE A 30 7.86 3.04 -11.25
N SER A 31 6.86 2.57 -11.99
CA SER A 31 5.61 3.31 -12.15
C SER A 31 4.65 3.07 -10.99
N ARG A 32 4.64 1.85 -10.44
CA ARG A 32 3.72 1.43 -9.39
C ARG A 32 4.32 0.35 -8.51
N LEU A 33 4.06 0.41 -7.21
CA LEU A 33 4.17 -0.72 -6.31
C LEU A 33 2.78 -1.26 -6.00
N THR A 34 2.59 -2.57 -5.98
CA THR A 34 1.32 -3.21 -5.62
C THR A 34 1.54 -4.28 -4.55
N LEU A 35 0.96 -4.04 -3.39
CA LEU A 35 0.86 -4.97 -2.28
C LEU A 35 -0.37 -5.87 -2.48
N PHE A 36 -0.15 -7.17 -2.51
CA PHE A 36 -1.19 -8.18 -2.42
C PHE A 36 -1.27 -8.68 -0.98
N TRP A 37 -2.48 -8.72 -0.43
CA TRP A 37 -2.73 -9.24 0.90
C TRP A 37 -3.93 -10.20 0.89
N SER A 38 -3.74 -11.38 1.46
CA SER A 38 -4.77 -12.42 1.53
C SER A 38 -4.83 -13.02 2.94
N VAL A 39 -6.00 -13.01 3.57
CA VAL A 39 -6.23 -13.69 4.85
C VAL A 39 -7.26 -14.80 4.68
N THR A 40 -7.10 -15.90 5.40
CA THR A 40 -8.09 -16.98 5.42
C THR A 40 -8.97 -16.85 6.66
N LYS A 41 -10.28 -16.76 6.44
CA LYS A 41 -11.27 -16.64 7.50
C LYS A 41 -11.31 -17.90 8.38
N VAL A 42 -11.34 -17.70 9.69
CA VAL A 42 -11.51 -18.79 10.68
C VAL A 42 -12.94 -18.88 11.24
N LYS A 43 -13.75 -17.85 11.02
CA LYS A 43 -15.13 -17.73 11.52
C LYS A 43 -16.00 -16.98 10.52
N VAL A 44 -17.30 -17.23 10.59
CA VAL A 44 -18.31 -16.50 9.82
C VAL A 44 -18.58 -15.16 10.51
N GLY A 45 -18.69 -14.09 9.72
CA GLY A 45 -19.16 -12.79 10.18
C GLY A 45 -18.29 -11.61 9.78
N MET A 46 -18.93 -10.44 9.72
CA MET A 46 -18.33 -9.14 9.36
C MET A 46 -18.46 -8.20 10.57
N SER A 47 -17.38 -8.00 11.33
CA SER A 47 -17.36 -7.08 12.49
C SER A 47 -16.48 -5.86 12.27
N SER A 48 -15.79 -5.78 11.14
CA SER A 48 -14.89 -4.70 10.77
C SER A 48 -14.79 -4.62 9.25
N TYR A 49 -14.24 -3.53 8.73
CA TYR A 49 -13.83 -3.43 7.33
C TYR A 49 -12.58 -4.30 7.09
N PRO A 50 -12.48 -5.01 5.94
CA PRO A 50 -11.41 -5.96 5.71
C PRO A 50 -10.01 -5.38 5.51
N HIS A 51 -9.84 -4.08 5.23
CA HIS A 51 -8.51 -3.42 5.14
C HIS A 51 -7.92 -3.04 6.49
N ARG A 52 -8.66 -3.21 7.60
CA ARG A 52 -8.22 -2.74 8.93
C ARG A 52 -6.98 -3.47 9.45
N ASP A 53 -6.72 -4.66 8.92
CA ASP A 53 -5.54 -5.47 9.21
C ASP A 53 -4.26 -4.96 8.52
N ILE A 54 -4.37 -4.05 7.55
CA ILE A 54 -3.25 -3.26 7.01
C ILE A 54 -3.24 -1.91 7.72
N GLN A 55 -2.50 -1.83 8.82
CA GLN A 55 -2.50 -0.67 9.69
C GLN A 55 -1.70 0.50 9.12
N LYS A 56 -0.63 0.21 8.36
CA LYS A 56 0.19 1.23 7.74
C LYS A 56 0.99 0.68 6.56
N ILE A 57 1.08 1.45 5.49
CA ILE A 57 1.97 1.26 4.34
C ILE A 57 2.81 2.53 4.23
N GLU A 58 4.12 2.40 4.36
CA GLU A 58 5.05 3.53 4.33
C GLU A 58 6.22 3.27 3.40
N LEU A 59 6.46 4.18 2.45
CA LEU A 59 7.69 4.19 1.66
C LEU A 59 8.58 5.29 2.22
N VAL A 60 9.80 4.94 2.62
CA VAL A 60 10.75 5.88 3.24
C VAL A 60 12.13 5.78 2.59
N ASP A 61 12.86 6.88 2.57
CA ASP A 61 14.31 6.91 2.38
C ASP A 61 14.98 7.48 3.63
N GLY A 62 15.47 6.62 4.52
CA GLY A 62 15.98 7.06 5.81
C GLY A 62 14.90 7.73 6.67
N SER A 63 15.03 9.04 6.93
CA SER A 63 14.04 9.85 7.65
C SER A 63 12.95 10.42 6.75
N ASP A 64 13.15 10.41 5.42
CA ASP A 64 12.24 11.04 4.48
C ASP A 64 11.10 10.08 4.15
N VAL A 65 9.90 10.42 4.60
CA VAL A 65 8.69 9.69 4.26
C VAL A 65 8.26 10.11 2.86
N LEU A 66 8.10 9.16 1.93
CA LEU A 66 7.67 9.40 0.54
C LEU A 66 6.20 9.03 0.32
N PHE A 67 5.72 8.02 1.04
CA PHE A 67 4.33 7.61 1.09
C PHE A 67 3.99 7.15 2.51
N SER A 68 2.81 7.46 3.02
CA SER A 68 2.38 7.02 4.36
C SER A 68 0.86 7.06 4.50
N MET A 69 0.21 5.90 4.38
CA MET A 69 -1.25 5.72 4.46
C MET A 69 -1.59 4.37 5.08
N ASP A 70 -2.77 4.23 5.70
CA ASP A 70 -3.32 2.92 6.04
C ASP A 70 -3.91 2.19 4.80
N GLY A 71 -4.31 0.93 4.95
CA GLY A 71 -4.87 0.16 3.83
C GLY A 71 -6.15 0.76 3.24
N GLY A 72 -7.04 1.31 4.08
CA GLY A 72 -8.29 1.92 3.64
C GLY A 72 -8.06 3.21 2.85
N GLN A 73 -7.18 4.06 3.37
CA GLN A 73 -6.71 5.28 2.73
C GLN A 73 -6.04 4.98 1.38
N ALA A 74 -5.12 4.02 1.31
CA ALA A 74 -4.43 3.64 0.07
C ALA A 74 -5.41 3.10 -0.98
N ALA A 75 -6.34 2.22 -0.59
CA ALA A 75 -7.37 1.71 -1.48
C ALA A 75 -8.29 2.83 -1.98
N ALA A 76 -8.72 3.74 -1.09
CA ALA A 76 -9.55 4.87 -1.46
C ALA A 76 -8.86 5.78 -2.47
N LEU A 77 -7.58 6.13 -2.25
CA LEU A 77 -6.78 6.93 -3.18
C LEU A 77 -6.74 6.29 -4.56
N ASN A 78 -6.41 4.98 -4.64
CA ASN A 78 -6.38 4.27 -5.91
C ASN A 78 -7.74 4.28 -6.63
N ILE A 79 -8.85 4.16 -5.89
CA ILE A 79 -10.20 4.20 -6.46
C ILE A 79 -10.50 5.58 -7.06
N TYR A 80 -10.19 6.65 -6.33
CA TYR A 80 -10.43 8.02 -6.79
C TYR A 80 -9.56 8.40 -7.98
N ASP A 81 -8.27 8.09 -7.93
CA ASP A 81 -7.32 8.44 -8.99
C ASP A 81 -7.61 7.66 -10.28
N ARG A 82 -7.83 6.34 -10.15
CA ARG A 82 -8.06 5.46 -11.31
C ARG A 82 -9.49 5.49 -11.81
N LYS A 83 -10.42 6.04 -11.02
CA LYS A 83 -11.88 5.99 -11.25
C LYS A 83 -12.37 4.55 -11.47
N SER A 84 -11.73 3.60 -10.80
CA SER A 84 -11.97 2.17 -10.94
C SER A 84 -11.72 1.47 -9.61
N GLN A 85 -12.45 0.38 -9.37
CA GLN A 85 -12.31 -0.38 -8.14
C GLN A 85 -10.93 -1.03 -8.06
N THR A 86 -10.32 -1.03 -6.87
CA THR A 86 -9.17 -1.90 -6.59
C THR A 86 -9.65 -3.34 -6.45
N TYR A 87 -8.75 -4.31 -6.64
CA TYR A 87 -9.12 -5.71 -6.46
C TYR A 87 -9.43 -5.97 -4.99
N TRP A 88 -10.69 -6.31 -4.75
CA TRP A 88 -11.25 -6.74 -3.47
C TRP A 88 -12.12 -7.95 -3.74
N ASN A 89 -11.73 -9.08 -3.18
CA ASN A 89 -12.45 -10.33 -3.34
C ASN A 89 -12.51 -11.05 -2.01
N GLY A 90 -13.60 -11.76 -1.76
CA GLY A 90 -13.73 -12.62 -0.60
C GLY A 90 -15.16 -12.69 -0.10
N VAL A 91 -15.39 -13.69 0.74
CA VAL A 91 -16.65 -13.86 1.45
C VAL A 91 -16.32 -14.13 2.91
N SER A 92 -17.05 -13.50 3.81
CA SER A 92 -16.83 -13.58 5.26
C SER A 92 -17.39 -14.86 5.86
N ILE A 93 -17.03 -16.00 5.25
CA ILE A 93 -17.38 -17.37 5.63
C ILE A 93 -16.09 -18.12 5.99
N ASN A 94 -16.18 -19.04 6.96
CA ASN A 94 -15.05 -19.86 7.39
C ASN A 94 -14.34 -20.56 6.20
N ALA A 95 -13.02 -20.67 6.29
CA ALA A 95 -12.11 -21.26 5.31
C ALA A 95 -12.05 -20.58 3.93
N ASN A 96 -12.72 -19.43 3.75
CA ASN A 96 -12.63 -18.65 2.52
C ASN A 96 -11.59 -17.53 2.64
N PRO A 97 -10.88 -17.21 1.56
CA PRO A 97 -9.94 -16.09 1.56
C PRO A 97 -10.66 -14.76 1.41
N ILE A 98 -10.11 -13.72 2.04
CA ILE A 98 -10.34 -12.33 1.69
C ILE A 98 -9.04 -11.78 1.14
N GLN A 99 -9.10 -11.24 -0.07
CA GLN A 99 -7.97 -10.80 -0.86
C GLN A 99 -8.13 -9.33 -1.23
N SER A 100 -7.04 -8.59 -1.14
CA SER A 100 -7.03 -7.14 -1.31
C SER A 100 -5.72 -6.68 -1.96
N TRP A 101 -5.83 -5.69 -2.83
CA TRP A 101 -4.68 -5.05 -3.48
C TRP A 101 -4.61 -3.59 -3.07
N TYR A 102 -3.41 -3.17 -2.68
CA TYR A 102 -3.12 -1.77 -2.33
C TYR A 102 -1.93 -1.33 -3.16
N SER A 103 -2.06 -0.22 -3.86
CA SER A 103 -0.98 0.26 -4.72
C SER A 103 -0.49 1.65 -4.32
N ILE A 104 0.80 1.88 -4.56
CA ILE A 104 1.41 3.20 -4.56
C ILE A 104 1.63 3.58 -6.03
N ASP A 105 0.86 4.56 -6.50
CA ASP A 105 0.97 5.12 -7.86
C ASP A 105 1.91 6.33 -7.83
N PHE A 106 3.02 6.26 -8.57
CA PHE A 106 4.01 7.35 -8.61
C PHE A 106 3.73 8.38 -9.71
N GLY A 107 2.83 8.06 -10.64
CA GLY A 107 2.43 8.90 -11.76
C GLY A 107 0.93 9.11 -11.84
N ARG A 108 0.50 9.91 -12.81
CA ARG A 108 -0.94 10.20 -13.04
C ARG A 108 -1.68 8.98 -13.62
N TRP A 109 -0.94 8.11 -14.30
CA TRP A 109 -1.42 6.85 -14.85
C TRP A 109 -0.28 5.83 -14.85
N LEU A 110 -0.61 4.57 -15.11
CA LEU A 110 0.39 3.51 -15.20
C LEU A 110 1.31 3.76 -16.40
N PHE A 111 2.62 3.73 -16.15
CA PHE A 111 3.70 4.07 -17.07
C PHE A 111 3.72 5.55 -17.53
N ASP A 112 3.43 6.49 -16.63
CA ASP A 112 3.69 7.92 -16.85
C ASP A 112 5.21 8.19 -16.92
N GLU A 113 5.70 8.57 -18.10
CA GLU A 113 7.13 8.80 -18.35
C GLU A 113 7.66 10.07 -17.66
N MET A 114 6.78 11.01 -17.30
CA MET A 114 7.19 12.25 -16.61
C MET A 114 7.24 12.07 -15.10
N LEU A 115 6.32 11.27 -14.55
CA LEU A 115 6.13 11.07 -13.12
C LEU A 115 6.24 9.60 -12.77
N ALA A 116 7.39 9.19 -12.26
CA ALA A 116 7.66 7.82 -11.84
C ALA A 116 8.80 7.82 -10.81
N LEU A 117 8.85 6.78 -9.98
CA LEU A 117 9.90 6.65 -8.99
C LEU A 117 11.18 6.13 -9.66
N ASP A 118 12.27 6.88 -9.53
CA ASP A 118 13.61 6.42 -9.86
C ASP A 118 14.33 5.99 -8.58
N PRO A 119 14.46 4.69 -8.29
CA PRO A 119 15.09 4.22 -7.05
C PRO A 119 16.56 4.62 -6.94
N SER A 120 17.25 4.87 -8.06
CA SER A 120 18.67 5.23 -8.05
C SER A 120 18.97 6.60 -7.43
N ARG A 121 17.92 7.44 -7.27
CA ARG A 121 17.98 8.75 -6.63
C ARG A 121 17.92 8.69 -5.10
N PHE A 122 17.75 7.50 -4.52
CA PHE A 122 17.58 7.28 -3.08
C PHE A 122 18.70 6.39 -2.54
N HIS A 123 19.03 6.54 -1.25
CA HIS A 123 20.15 5.82 -0.64
C HIS A 123 19.73 4.63 0.22
N ASN A 124 18.54 4.70 0.82
CA ASN A 124 17.99 3.72 1.74
C ASN A 124 16.47 3.60 1.57
N LEU A 125 16.04 3.39 0.32
CA LEU A 125 14.63 3.24 -0.02
C LEU A 125 14.06 1.93 0.52
N GLN A 126 13.05 2.04 1.38
CA GLN A 126 12.42 0.91 2.06
C GLN A 126 10.90 1.06 2.09
N LEU A 127 10.18 -0.02 1.79
CA LEU A 127 8.75 -0.14 2.06
C LEU A 127 8.54 -0.82 3.41
N LYS A 128 7.85 -0.15 4.32
CA LYS A 128 7.42 -0.69 5.61
C LYS A 128 5.92 -0.98 5.55
N VAL A 129 5.53 -2.18 5.94
CA VAL A 129 4.12 -2.58 5.98
C VAL A 129 3.82 -3.12 7.37
N THR A 130 2.98 -2.40 8.10
CA THR A 130 2.50 -2.79 9.43
C THR A 130 1.15 -3.47 9.30
N ILE A 131 1.09 -4.70 9.79
CA ILE A 131 -0.10 -5.54 9.69
C ILE A 131 -0.52 -6.09 11.05
N ASN A 132 -1.80 -6.45 11.15
CA ASN A 132 -2.33 -7.26 12.22
C ASN A 132 -3.55 -8.07 11.71
N PRO A 133 -3.33 -9.34 11.30
CA PRO A 133 -4.40 -10.20 10.76
C PRO A 133 -5.60 -10.37 11.70
N ALA A 134 -5.39 -10.22 13.02
CA ALA A 134 -6.46 -10.35 14.01
C ALA A 134 -7.47 -9.18 13.95
N LEU A 135 -7.14 -8.07 13.28
CA LEU A 135 -8.06 -6.95 13.05
C LEU A 135 -8.98 -7.15 11.84
N CYS A 136 -8.76 -8.20 11.03
CA CYS A 136 -9.62 -8.50 9.90
C CYS A 136 -10.94 -9.11 10.39
N GLU A 137 -12.01 -8.31 10.39
CA GLU A 137 -13.37 -8.73 10.78
C GLU A 137 -13.38 -9.50 12.12
N VAL A 138 -13.90 -10.74 12.16
CA VAL A 138 -13.96 -11.61 13.34
C VAL A 138 -12.61 -12.26 13.72
N GLY A 139 -11.52 -11.71 13.18
CA GLY A 139 -10.14 -12.11 13.40
C GLY A 139 -9.67 -13.19 12.43
N CYS A 140 -8.42 -13.07 11.97
CA CYS A 140 -7.64 -14.10 11.29
C CYS A 140 -6.32 -14.32 12.05
N ALA A 141 -5.75 -15.51 11.99
CA ALA A 141 -4.49 -15.81 12.69
C ALA A 141 -3.24 -15.39 11.88
N SER A 142 -3.37 -15.41 10.56
CA SER A 142 -2.31 -15.14 9.61
C SER A 142 -2.86 -14.59 8.30
N GLY A 143 -1.96 -14.08 7.46
CA GLY A 143 -2.24 -13.77 6.07
C GLY A 143 -0.98 -13.83 5.22
N ASP A 144 -1.19 -13.92 3.92
CA ASP A 144 -0.17 -14.02 2.89
C ASP A 144 0.03 -12.67 2.21
N LEU A 145 1.28 -12.23 2.17
CA LEU A 145 1.68 -10.94 1.60
C LEU A 145 2.65 -11.15 0.44
N SER A 146 2.42 -10.47 -0.68
CA SER A 146 3.40 -10.33 -1.76
C SER A 146 3.45 -8.89 -2.27
N LEU A 147 4.59 -8.51 -2.85
CA LEU A 147 4.83 -7.16 -3.37
C LEU A 147 5.34 -7.26 -4.80
N TYR A 148 4.71 -6.50 -5.68
CA TYR A 148 5.06 -6.41 -7.09
C TYR A 148 5.36 -4.96 -7.48
N ALA A 149 6.22 -4.79 -8.48
CA ALA A 149 6.52 -3.52 -9.10
C ALA A 149 6.23 -3.57 -10.60
N ASP A 150 5.51 -2.58 -11.10
CA ASP A 150 5.39 -2.34 -12.54
C ASP A 150 6.52 -1.38 -12.95
N VAL A 151 7.48 -1.87 -13.72
CA VAL A 151 8.70 -1.14 -14.05
C VAL A 151 8.87 -0.93 -15.56
N PHE A 152 9.58 0.13 -15.90
CA PHE A 152 10.06 0.40 -17.24
C PHE A 152 11.28 -0.49 -17.53
N ASP A 153 11.28 -1.20 -18.66
CA ASP A 153 12.34 -2.15 -19.02
C ASP A 153 13.18 -1.61 -20.18
N GLU A 154 12.73 -1.79 -21.43
CA GLU A 154 13.47 -1.33 -22.61
C GLU A 154 13.33 0.18 -22.90
N GLN A 155 12.24 0.81 -22.44
CA GLN A 155 12.00 2.24 -22.59
C GLN A 155 12.22 2.91 -21.24
N VAL A 156 13.46 3.29 -20.94
CA VAL A 156 13.83 3.92 -19.67
C VAL A 156 13.52 5.43 -19.75
N PRO A 157 12.47 5.93 -19.08
CA PRO A 157 12.20 7.36 -19.06
C PRO A 157 13.22 8.09 -18.18
N THR A 158 13.18 9.42 -18.21
CA THR A 158 13.90 10.26 -17.24
C THR A 158 12.88 11.09 -16.47
N PRO A 159 12.24 10.52 -15.42
CA PRO A 159 11.17 11.20 -14.70
C PRO A 159 11.68 12.47 -14.03
N SER A 160 10.90 13.55 -14.11
CA SER A 160 11.24 14.79 -13.42
C SER A 160 10.96 14.72 -11.92
N GLY A 161 10.01 13.87 -11.51
CA GLY A 161 9.64 13.62 -10.13
C GLY A 161 8.63 12.48 -10.03
N PHE A 162 7.89 12.44 -8.92
CA PHE A 162 6.81 11.49 -8.69
C PHE A 162 5.76 12.08 -7.74
N LEU A 163 4.56 11.52 -7.75
CA LEU A 163 3.49 11.89 -6.83
C LEU A 163 3.74 11.25 -5.46
N MET A 164 3.57 12.05 -4.40
CA MET A 164 3.65 11.60 -3.01
C MET A 164 2.28 11.73 -2.35
N SER A 165 1.90 10.70 -1.60
CA SER A 165 0.67 10.70 -0.80
C SER A 165 1.00 10.33 0.64
N LYS A 166 0.76 11.27 1.55
CA LYS A 166 1.14 11.14 2.96
C LYS A 166 0.02 11.71 3.82
N GLU A 167 -0.22 11.07 4.95
CA GLU A 167 -1.06 11.63 5.99
C GLU A 167 -0.46 12.94 6.50
N HIS A 168 -1.21 14.04 6.37
CA HIS A 168 -0.83 15.36 6.88
C HIS A 168 -1.16 15.50 8.37
N TYR A 169 -2.32 15.00 8.77
CA TYR A 169 -2.81 15.10 10.13
C TYR A 169 -3.80 13.97 10.45
N SER A 170 -3.74 13.46 11.67
CA SER A 170 -4.68 12.46 12.20
C SER A 170 -5.20 12.92 13.55
N SER A 171 -6.51 12.79 13.77
CA SER A 171 -7.13 13.08 15.06
C SER A 171 -8.28 12.14 15.35
N ILE A 172 -8.50 11.90 16.64
CA ILE A 172 -9.73 11.32 17.17
C ILE A 172 -10.51 12.51 17.74
N THR A 173 -11.70 12.78 17.23
CA THR A 173 -12.57 13.82 17.79
C THR A 173 -13.12 13.31 19.13
N PRO A 174 -12.72 13.88 20.29
CA PRO A 174 -13.04 13.27 21.57
C PRO A 174 -14.48 13.55 22.03
N ASP A 175 -15.11 14.63 21.53
CA ASP A 175 -16.41 15.10 22.00
C ASP A 175 -17.28 15.67 20.86
N SER A 176 -18.60 15.67 21.06
CA SER A 176 -19.51 16.36 20.13
C SER A 176 -19.24 17.86 20.10
N ASN A 177 -19.24 18.48 18.91
CA ASN A 177 -18.96 19.90 18.69
C ASN A 177 -17.52 20.35 19.01
N ALA A 178 -16.56 19.41 19.04
CA ALA A 178 -15.15 19.75 19.05
C ALA A 178 -14.65 20.03 17.61
N TYR A 179 -13.86 21.09 17.45
CA TYR A 179 -13.22 21.44 16.19
C TYR A 179 -11.71 21.54 16.40
N THR A 180 -10.94 20.89 15.52
CA THR A 180 -9.50 21.09 15.44
C THR A 180 -9.17 21.69 14.08
N TYR A 181 -8.60 22.89 14.11
CA TYR A 181 -8.09 23.53 12.89
C TYR A 181 -6.66 23.07 12.67
N ILE A 182 -6.35 22.75 11.42
CA ILE A 182 -5.00 22.41 10.99
C ILE A 182 -4.60 23.35 9.88
N ASP A 183 -3.37 23.82 9.94
CA ASP A 183 -2.78 24.57 8.85
C ASP A 183 -2.37 23.60 7.75
N LEU A 184 -2.68 23.95 6.51
CA LEU A 184 -2.14 23.24 5.36
C LEU A 184 -0.67 23.60 5.18
N PRO A 185 0.17 22.67 4.70
CA PRO A 185 1.56 23.01 4.38
C PRO A 185 1.60 24.17 3.39
N THR A 186 2.46 25.15 3.65
CA THR A 186 2.75 26.29 2.76
C THR A 186 3.87 25.96 1.79
#